data_AF-A0A0G4LRD0-F1
#
_entry.id   AF-A0A0G4LRD0-F1
#
_cell.length_a   1.000
_cell.length_b   1.000
_cell.length_c   1.000
_cell.angle_alpha   90.00
_cell.angle_beta   90.00
_cell.angle_gamma   90.00
#
_symmetry.space_group_name_H-M   'P 1'
#
loop_
_entity.id
_entity.type
_entity.pdbx_description
1 polymer ?
#
loop_
_entity_poly.entity_id
_entity_poly.type
_entity_poly.pdbx_seq_one_letter_code
_entity_poly.pdbx_strand_id
1 'polypeptide(L)'
;MNPLHEPDPAKTQASFTYRHPLYTPEAVRAQRLLPRIQNTRGISYAGAWTKYGFHEDGFSSGLAAAQDHLHARLPFQFVDSTYSRG
;
A
#
# COMPACT_ATOMS: atom_id res chain seq x y z
N MET A 1 10.36 -14.30 10.76
CA MET A 1 8.90 -14.49 10.73
C MET A 1 8.63 -15.89 10.18
N ASN A 2 7.73 -16.65 10.80
CA ASN A 2 7.45 -18.07 10.52
C ASN A 2 8.62 -19.03 10.85
N PRO A 3 8.96 -19.18 12.15
CA PRO A 3 10.02 -20.11 12.55
C PRO A 3 9.62 -21.57 12.26
N LEU A 4 10.61 -22.43 12.00
CA LEU A 4 10.36 -23.87 11.77
C LEU A 4 9.83 -24.59 13.02
N HIS A 5 10.17 -24.07 14.20
CA HIS A 5 9.65 -24.54 15.48
C HIS A 5 8.97 -23.37 16.17
N GLU A 6 7.79 -23.63 16.74
CA GLU A 6 7.05 -22.61 17.45
C GLU A 6 7.84 -22.12 18.69
N PRO A 7 7.83 -20.81 18.99
CA PRO A 7 8.39 -20.30 20.22
C PRO A 7 7.67 -20.90 21.45
N ASP A 8 8.37 -20.97 22.58
CA ASP A 8 7.79 -21.39 23.86
C ASP A 8 6.56 -20.54 24.19
N PRO A 9 5.36 -21.13 24.33
CA PRO A 9 4.13 -20.38 24.60
C PRO A 9 4.21 -19.55 25.88
N ALA A 10 4.94 -20.02 26.91
CA ALA A 10 5.08 -19.30 28.18
C ALA A 10 5.93 -18.02 28.08
N LYS A 11 6.71 -17.88 26.99
CA LYS A 11 7.58 -16.72 26.72
C LYS A 11 7.06 -15.86 25.56
N THR A 12 5.98 -16.29 24.91
CA THR A 12 5.40 -15.59 23.76
C THR A 12 4.48 -14.47 24.24
N GLN A 13 4.85 -13.22 23.95
CA GLN A 13 4.06 -12.05 24.36
C GLN A 13 2.85 -11.82 23.46
N ALA A 14 3.01 -12.05 22.15
CA ALA A 14 1.95 -11.92 21.16
C ALA A 14 2.28 -12.72 19.90
N SER A 15 1.23 -13.13 19.19
CA SER A 15 1.32 -13.73 17.86
C SER A 15 0.38 -13.02 16.93
N PHE A 16 0.85 -12.73 15.71
CA PHE A 16 0.11 -12.00 14.70
C PHE A 16 0.22 -12.70 13.36
N THR A 17 -0.91 -12.84 12.68
CA THR A 17 -0.94 -13.36 11.30
C THR A 17 -1.00 -12.19 10.33
N TYR A 18 0.04 -12.04 9.51
CA TYR A 18 0.08 -11.06 8.43
C TYR A 18 0.01 -11.77 7.08
N ARG A 19 -0.63 -11.11 6.11
CA ARG A 19 -0.61 -11.54 4.70
C ARG A 19 0.22 -10.55 3.91
N HIS A 20 1.23 -11.04 3.20
CA HIS A 20 2.03 -10.22 2.30
C HIS A 20 1.52 -10.40 0.87
N PRO A 21 1.27 -9.30 0.12
CA PRO A 21 0.89 -9.40 -1.28
C PRO A 21 2.02 -10.02 -2.09
N LEU A 22 1.66 -10.90 -3.03
CA LEU A 22 2.60 -11.47 -3.99
C LEU A 22 2.66 -10.57 -5.23
N TYR A 23 3.87 -10.16 -5.59
CA TYR A 23 4.12 -9.36 -6.79
C TYR A 23 4.29 -10.25 -8.00
N THR A 24 3.18 -10.69 -8.57
CA THR A 24 3.18 -11.45 -9.83
C THR A 24 3.10 -10.52 -11.04
N PRO A 25 3.48 -10.98 -12.24
CA PRO A 25 3.28 -10.22 -13.48
C PRO A 25 1.83 -9.75 -13.69
N GLU A 26 0.85 -10.57 -13.26
CA GLU A 26 -0.58 -10.24 -13.30
C GLU A 26 -0.93 -9.10 -12.35
N ALA A 27 -0.39 -9.12 -11.12
CA ALA A 27 -0.58 -8.06 -10.13
C ALA A 27 -0.03 -6.72 -10.68
N VAL A 28 1.18 -6.75 -11.23
CA VAL A 28 1.82 -5.57 -11.83
C VAL A 28 1.03 -5.07 -13.06
N ARG A 29 0.45 -5.98 -13.86
CA ARG A 29 -0.46 -5.59 -14.95
C ARG A 29 -1.74 -4.95 -14.42
N ALA A 30 -2.33 -5.49 -13.36
CA ALA A 30 -3.53 -4.96 -12.74
C ALA A 30 -3.31 -3.56 -12.15
N GLN A 31 -2.15 -3.31 -11.52
CA GLN A 31 -1.77 -1.98 -11.03
C GLN A 31 -1.80 -0.93 -12.14
N ARG A 32 -1.31 -1.25 -13.35
CA ARG A 32 -1.38 -0.33 -14.52
C ARG A 32 -2.80 -0.02 -14.97
N LEU A 33 -3.77 -0.89 -14.66
CA LEU A 33 -5.17 -0.72 -15.01
C LEU A 33 -5.96 0.00 -13.91
N LEU A 34 -5.40 0.15 -12.71
CA LEU A 34 -6.06 0.77 -11.55
C LEU A 34 -6.64 2.16 -11.84
N PRO A 35 -5.98 3.07 -12.60
CA PRO A 35 -6.56 4.38 -12.91
C PRO A 35 -7.92 4.32 -13.61
N ARG A 36 -8.24 3.21 -14.31
CA ARG A 36 -9.52 3.05 -15.02
C ARG A 36 -10.73 2.91 -14.10
N ILE A 37 -10.52 2.56 -12.84
CA ILE A 37 -11.60 2.36 -11.86
C ILE A 37 -11.59 3.38 -10.73
N GLN A 38 -10.55 4.23 -10.66
CA GLN A 38 -10.44 5.26 -9.62
C GLN A 38 -11.56 6.28 -9.74
N ASN A 39 -12.05 6.72 -8.58
CA ASN A 39 -13.12 7.72 -8.42
C ASN A 39 -14.42 7.41 -9.20
N THR A 40 -14.57 6.18 -9.68
CA THR A 40 -15.76 5.76 -10.40
C THR A 40 -16.85 5.46 -9.38
N ARG A 41 -17.96 6.19 -9.44
CA ARG A 41 -19.03 6.17 -8.42
C ARG A 41 -18.55 6.67 -7.05
N GLY A 42 -17.56 7.58 -7.02
CA GLY A 42 -17.01 8.11 -5.77
C GLY A 42 -16.18 7.12 -4.97
N ILE A 43 -15.75 6.01 -5.58
CA ILE A 43 -14.93 4.98 -4.92
C ILE A 43 -13.47 5.18 -5.30
N SER A 44 -12.60 5.31 -4.31
CA SER A 44 -11.16 5.42 -4.49
C SER A 44 -10.45 4.25 -3.83
N TYR A 45 -9.49 3.66 -4.54
CA TYR A 45 -8.62 2.61 -4.01
C TYR A 45 -7.25 3.20 -3.66
N ALA A 46 -6.74 2.87 -2.48
CA ALA A 46 -5.43 3.27 -2.01
C ALA A 46 -4.85 2.17 -1.12
N GLY A 47 -3.52 2.06 -1.07
CA GLY A 47 -2.82 1.06 -0.27
C GLY A 47 -1.48 0.67 -0.85
N ALA A 48 -0.64 0.02 -0.05
CA ALA A 48 0.71 -0.36 -0.45
C ALA A 48 0.76 -1.24 -1.72
N TRP A 49 -0.29 -2.07 -1.92
CA TRP A 49 -0.44 -2.96 -3.07
C TRP A 49 -0.66 -2.23 -4.40
N THR A 50 -0.95 -0.93 -4.41
CA THR A 50 -1.11 -0.16 -5.65
C THR A 50 0.22 0.14 -6.34
N LYS A 51 1.36 -0.11 -5.66
CA LYS A 51 2.72 0.02 -6.20
C LYS A 51 3.62 -1.15 -5.77
N TYR A 52 4.66 -0.94 -4.97
CA TYR A 52 5.68 -1.97 -4.67
C TYR A 52 5.53 -2.62 -3.28
N GLY A 53 4.50 -2.26 -2.51
CA GLY A 53 4.19 -2.91 -1.23
C GLY A 53 4.83 -2.29 -0.02
N PHE A 54 5.47 -1.15 -0.16
CA PHE A 54 6.08 -0.44 0.94
C PHE A 54 5.09 0.50 1.64
N HIS A 55 5.45 0.94 2.85
CA HIS A 55 4.61 1.87 3.62
C HIS A 55 4.45 3.20 2.88
N GLU A 56 5.51 3.64 2.20
CA GLU A 56 5.56 4.83 1.37
C GLU A 56 4.58 4.74 0.19
N ASP A 57 4.34 3.55 -0.36
CA ASP A 57 3.38 3.35 -1.45
C ASP A 57 1.95 3.51 -0.96
N GLY A 58 1.65 3.00 0.24
CA GLY A 58 0.35 3.19 0.91
C GLY A 58 0.11 4.65 1.27
N PHE A 59 1.12 5.32 1.83
CA PHE A 59 1.06 6.75 2.14
C PHE A 59 0.83 7.59 0.88
N SER A 60 1.65 7.38 -0.16
CA SER A 60 1.56 8.13 -1.42
C SER A 60 0.21 7.95 -2.12
N SER A 61 -0.30 6.71 -2.19
CA SER A 61 -1.61 6.43 -2.82
C SER A 61 -2.79 7.01 -2.03
N GLY A 62 -2.71 7.02 -0.70
CA GLY A 62 -3.71 7.67 0.15
C GLY A 62 -3.75 9.18 -0.06
N LEU A 63 -2.57 9.82 -0.12
CA LEU A 63 -2.46 11.25 -0.40
C LEU A 63 -2.99 11.59 -1.80
N ALA A 64 -2.64 10.79 -2.82
CA ALA A 64 -3.17 10.97 -4.17
C ALA A 64 -4.70 10.89 -4.18
N ALA A 65 -5.31 9.91 -3.52
CA ALA A 65 -6.77 9.84 -3.41
C ALA A 65 -7.37 11.07 -2.70
N ALA A 66 -6.74 11.54 -1.62
CA ALA A 66 -7.20 12.72 -0.89
C ALA A 66 -7.11 14.00 -1.72
N GLN A 67 -6.01 14.20 -2.45
CA GLN A 67 -5.80 15.40 -3.27
C GLN A 67 -6.63 15.36 -4.56
N ASP A 68 -6.54 14.26 -5.31
CA ASP A 68 -7.05 14.18 -6.68
C ASP A 68 -8.56 13.94 -6.71
N HIS A 69 -9.10 13.18 -5.73
CA HIS A 69 -10.52 12.80 -5.72
C HIS A 69 -11.34 13.53 -4.67
N LEU A 70 -10.72 13.98 -3.57
CA LEU A 70 -11.40 14.68 -2.48
C LEU A 70 -11.00 16.15 -2.34
N HIS A 71 -10.10 16.65 -3.21
CA HIS A 71 -9.63 18.04 -3.24
C HIS A 71 -9.01 18.52 -1.92
N ALA A 72 -8.43 17.60 -1.14
CA ALA A 72 -7.73 17.94 0.09
C ALA A 72 -6.45 18.73 -0.21
N ARG A 73 -6.20 19.78 0.58
CA ARG A 73 -4.93 20.50 0.55
C ARG A 73 -4.00 19.90 1.61
N LEU A 74 -2.83 19.43 1.17
CA LEU A 74 -1.83 18.91 2.10
C LEU A 74 -1.17 20.04 2.89
N PRO A 75 -0.85 19.83 4.18
CA PRO A 75 -0.18 20.81 5.01
C PRO A 75 1.35 20.85 4.81
N PHE A 76 1.87 20.06 3.86
CA PHE A 76 3.29 19.97 3.53
C PHE A 76 3.48 19.78 2.02
N GLN A 77 4.68 20.08 1.52
CA GLN A 77 5.06 19.73 0.16
C GLN A 77 5.24 18.22 0.06
N PHE A 78 4.49 17.59 -0.85
CA PHE A 78 4.61 16.17 -1.11
C PHE A 78 5.45 15.91 -2.36
N VAL A 79 6.38 14.96 -2.25
CA VAL A 79 7.16 14.43 -3.37
C VAL A 79 6.89 12.94 -3.42
N ASP A 80 6.40 12.44 -4.56
CA ASP A 80 6.07 11.03 -4.70
C ASP A 80 7.35 10.19 -4.66
N SER A 81 7.32 9.14 -3.83
CA SER A 81 8.46 8.24 -3.60
C SER A 81 8.93 7.49 -4.85
N THR A 82 8.14 7.46 -5.91
CA THR A 82 8.52 6.92 -7.23
C THR A 82 9.71 7.69 -7.83
N TYR A 83 9.81 9.00 -7.54
CA TYR A 83 10.85 9.89 -8.07
C TYR A 83 11.98 10.21 -7.07
N SER A 84 11.85 9.75 -5.83
CA SER A 84 12.90 9.90 -4.80
C SER A 84 13.84 8.70 -4.71
N ARG A 85 13.61 7.66 -5.52
CA ARG A 85 14.52 6.52 -5.65
C ARG A 85 15.61 6.92 -6.63
N GLY A 86 16.83 7.12 -6.12
CA GLY A 86 18.03 7.41 -6.93
C GLY A 86 18.36 6.30 -7.92
#